data_AF-A0A842SJ90-F1
#
_entry.id   AF-A0A842SJ90-F1
#
_cell.length_a   1.000
_cell.length_b   1.000
_cell.length_c   1.000
_cell.angle_alpha   90.00
_cell.angle_beta   90.00
_cell.angle_gamma   90.00
#
_symmetry.space_group_name_H-M   'P 1'
#
loop_
_entity.id
_entity.type
_entity.pdbx_description
1 polymer ?
#
loop_
_entity_poly.entity_id
_entity_poly.type
_entity_poly.pdbx_seq_one_letter_code
_entity_poly.pdbx_strand_id
1 'polypeptide(L)'
;MDEASLQQERLEEETLVEPSGLSFKEFYPVNPPFGFVGIQIDEETGKALYRTFEPTLDEDEEELLATLKETLLNSTDMSLDLLNDEEEMQEYLDNKMDQVFKKYKRKIPSESREKFIYYLLRDFLGYGKIDLLMKDPNIEDISCNGVDTPIYVWHRRHESLPSNVIYESAARLNFIVTRIVYKTGNQISIAHPILEGTLPEGYRAHVTLDEISKKGDTFTIRKFQPNPYTIIDLINFGTVTA
;
A
#
# COMPACT_ATOMS: atom_id res chain seq x y z
N MET A 1 36.09 29.49 15.49
CA MET A 1 35.04 28.45 15.53
C MET A 1 34.02 28.86 14.51
N ASP A 2 34.09 28.22 13.35
CA ASP A 2 33.55 28.72 12.09
C ASP A 2 32.03 28.65 12.02
N GLU A 3 31.41 29.66 11.39
CA GLU A 3 29.97 29.72 11.11
C GLU A 3 29.48 28.53 10.26
N ALA A 4 30.40 27.83 9.57
CA ALA A 4 30.11 26.60 8.82
C ALA A 4 29.78 25.40 9.73
N SER A 5 30.37 25.32 10.93
CA SER A 5 30.06 24.26 11.91
C SER A 5 28.69 24.45 12.58
N LEU A 6 28.24 25.70 12.73
CA LEU A 6 26.93 26.06 13.30
C LEU A 6 25.77 25.89 12.32
N GLN A 7 26.04 25.80 11.00
CA GLN A 7 25.02 25.46 10.01
C GLN A 7 24.86 23.95 9.83
N GLN A 8 25.88 23.15 10.15
CA GLN A 8 25.84 21.71 10.01
C GLN A 8 25.11 21.00 11.17
N GLU A 9 25.10 21.60 12.37
CA GLU A 9 24.24 21.15 13.49
C GLU A 9 22.77 21.55 13.33
N ARG A 10 22.43 22.43 12.37
CA ARG A 10 21.08 22.98 12.20
C ARG A 10 20.25 22.28 11.11
N LEU A 11 20.75 21.17 10.57
CA LEU A 11 20.14 20.41 9.47
C LEU A 11 19.82 18.95 9.82
N GLU A 12 20.11 18.47 11.04
CA GLU A 12 19.92 17.06 11.41
C GLU A 12 18.73 16.76 12.35
N GLU A 13 18.02 17.73 12.90
CA GLU A 13 16.84 17.44 13.74
C GLU A 13 15.69 18.44 13.51
N GLU A 14 15.21 18.55 12.28
CA GLU A 14 13.78 18.83 12.07
C GLU A 14 13.04 17.49 12.20
N THR A 15 13.01 16.97 13.42
CA THR A 15 12.01 15.97 13.79
C THR A 15 10.65 16.61 13.54
N LEU A 16 9.93 16.09 12.55
CA LEU A 16 8.51 16.36 12.34
C LEU A 16 7.77 15.78 13.56
N VAL A 17 7.82 16.48 14.69
CA VAL A 17 7.07 16.17 15.89
C VAL A 17 5.63 16.59 15.60
N GLU A 18 4.81 15.62 15.17
CA GLU A 18 3.37 15.78 15.29
C GLU A 18 3.02 16.03 16.77
N PRO A 19 2.01 16.87 17.11
CA PRO A 19 1.71 17.27 18.49
C PRO A 19 1.05 16.16 19.35
N SER A 20 1.39 14.91 19.08
CA SER A 20 1.05 13.72 19.86
C SER A 20 2.37 13.08 20.25
N GLY A 21 2.51 12.46 21.43
CA GLY A 21 3.74 11.77 21.86
C GLY A 21 4.10 10.56 20.98
N LEU A 22 4.37 10.80 19.69
CA LEU A 22 4.72 9.85 18.65
C LEU A 22 6.04 10.34 18.05
N SER A 23 7.09 9.52 18.14
CA SER A 23 8.38 9.80 17.52
C SER A 23 8.71 8.74 16.46
N PHE A 24 9.41 9.15 15.40
CA PHE A 24 9.84 8.23 14.36
C PHE A 24 11.09 7.48 14.79
N LYS A 25 11.01 6.14 14.78
CA LYS A 25 12.17 5.25 14.95
C LYS A 25 12.88 5.03 13.62
N GLU A 26 12.11 4.84 12.55
CA GLU A 26 12.60 4.55 11.20
C GLU A 26 11.70 5.25 10.18
N PHE A 27 12.28 5.73 9.08
CA PHE A 27 11.56 6.30 7.95
C PHE A 27 12.32 5.97 6.66
N TYR A 28 11.68 5.32 5.71
CA TYR A 28 12.33 4.85 4.48
C TYR A 28 11.39 4.87 3.26
N PRO A 29 11.95 5.04 2.05
CA PRO A 29 11.16 4.98 0.82
C PRO A 29 10.78 3.53 0.49
N VAL A 30 9.55 3.33 0.02
CA VAL A 30 9.05 2.04 -0.49
C VAL A 30 8.63 2.13 -1.95
N ASN A 31 8.01 3.24 -2.36
CA ASN A 31 7.63 3.51 -3.74
C ASN A 31 7.96 4.97 -4.11
N PRO A 32 9.25 5.33 -4.21
CA PRO A 32 9.66 6.71 -4.50
C PRO A 32 9.13 7.19 -5.86
N PRO A 33 8.80 8.48 -6.01
CA PRO A 33 9.03 9.56 -5.05
C PRO A 33 7.90 9.76 -4.03
N PHE A 34 6.87 8.91 -4.02
CA PHE A 34 5.60 9.20 -3.33
C PHE A 34 5.31 8.34 -2.11
N GLY A 35 5.62 7.05 -2.17
CA GLY A 35 5.31 6.08 -1.12
C GLY A 35 6.44 5.92 -0.13
N PHE A 36 6.23 6.38 1.11
CA PHE A 36 7.17 6.21 2.22
C PHE A 36 6.52 5.48 3.37
N VAL A 37 7.36 4.84 4.19
CA VAL A 37 6.93 4.13 5.39
C VAL A 37 7.70 4.67 6.58
N GLY A 38 6.99 4.88 7.68
CA GLY A 38 7.58 5.21 8.97
C GLY A 38 7.15 4.24 10.06
N ILE A 39 8.09 3.90 10.93
CA ILE A 39 7.82 3.18 12.18
C ILE A 39 7.80 4.21 13.29
N GLN A 40 6.61 4.52 13.81
CA GLN A 40 6.43 5.45 14.93
C GLN A 40 6.41 4.69 16.25
N ILE A 41 6.91 5.29 17.32
CA ILE A 41 6.77 4.81 18.70
C ILE A 41 5.91 5.81 19.45
N ASP A 42 4.87 5.30 20.10
CA ASP A 42 4.11 6.04 21.10
C ASP A 42 4.96 6.15 22.38
N GLU A 43 5.34 7.37 22.75
CA GLU A 43 6.21 7.70 23.87
C GLU A 43 5.55 7.43 25.22
N GLU A 44 4.22 7.44 25.30
CA GLU A 44 3.48 7.13 26.52
C GLU A 44 3.37 5.62 26.74
N THR A 45 3.09 4.86 25.67
CA THR A 45 2.79 3.42 25.75
C THR A 45 3.94 2.51 25.34
N GLY A 46 4.98 3.06 24.69
CA GLY A 46 6.09 2.32 24.09
C GLY A 46 5.71 1.48 22.87
N LYS A 47 4.46 1.58 22.39
CA LYS A 47 3.97 0.75 21.28
C LYS A 47 4.44 1.29 19.94
N ALA A 48 4.92 0.39 19.09
CA ALA A 48 5.28 0.73 17.72
C ALA A 48 4.06 0.67 16.79
N LEU A 49 3.99 1.60 15.85
CA LEU A 49 2.95 1.76 14.84
C LEU A 49 3.58 1.81 13.46
N TYR A 50 2.96 1.16 12.49
CA TYR A 50 3.37 1.23 11.09
C TYR A 50 2.59 2.34 10.38
N ARG A 51 3.27 3.27 9.72
CA ARG A 51 2.61 4.38 9.01
C ARG A 51 3.00 4.41 7.54
N THR A 52 2.00 4.42 6.67
CA THR A 52 2.16 4.70 5.24
C THR A 52 1.96 6.19 4.98
N PHE A 53 2.85 6.76 4.19
CA PHE A 53 2.78 8.13 3.70
C PHE A 53 2.68 8.06 2.17
N GLU A 54 1.60 8.61 1.65
CA GLU A 54 1.27 8.69 0.23
C GLU A 54 0.99 10.18 -0.11
N PRO A 55 0.93 10.57 -1.39
CA PRO A 55 0.72 11.97 -1.75
C PRO A 55 -0.61 12.51 -1.24
N THR A 56 -0.61 13.59 -0.48
CA THR A 56 -1.86 14.21 -0.03
C THR A 56 -2.60 14.86 -1.20
N LEU A 57 -3.92 14.63 -1.23
CA LEU A 57 -4.82 15.28 -2.17
C LEU A 57 -5.65 16.34 -1.44
N ASP A 58 -5.84 17.50 -2.06
CA ASP A 58 -6.87 18.45 -1.61
C ASP A 58 -8.28 18.04 -2.06
N GLU A 59 -9.32 18.73 -1.58
CA GLU A 59 -10.72 18.39 -1.87
C GLU A 59 -11.03 18.40 -3.39
N ASP A 60 -10.44 19.34 -4.14
CA ASP A 60 -10.62 19.46 -5.59
C ASP A 60 -9.90 18.31 -6.33
N GLU A 61 -8.69 17.96 -5.88
CA GLU A 61 -7.90 16.82 -6.36
C GLU A 61 -8.61 15.49 -6.11
N GLU A 62 -9.24 15.30 -4.94
CA GLU A 62 -10.02 14.10 -4.61
C GLU A 62 -11.25 13.95 -5.51
N GLU A 63 -12.03 15.02 -5.71
CA GLU A 63 -13.22 15.01 -6.58
C GLU A 63 -12.83 14.66 -8.03
N LEU A 64 -11.74 15.26 -8.50
CA LEU A 64 -11.25 15.03 -9.85
C LEU A 64 -10.71 13.61 -10.03
N LEU A 65 -9.95 13.09 -9.07
CA LEU A 65 -9.44 11.73 -9.10
C LEU A 65 -10.60 10.71 -9.09
N ALA A 66 -11.66 10.96 -8.33
CA ALA A 66 -12.86 10.13 -8.33
C ALA A 66 -13.53 10.11 -9.72
N THR A 67 -13.68 11.29 -10.34
CA THR A 67 -14.23 11.43 -11.69
C THR A 67 -13.37 10.71 -12.75
N LEU A 68 -12.04 10.81 -12.62
CA LEU A 68 -11.09 10.10 -13.49
C LEU A 68 -11.26 8.59 -13.37
N LYS A 69 -11.29 8.06 -12.14
CA LYS A 69 -11.48 6.62 -11.88
C LYS A 69 -12.79 6.10 -12.45
N GLU A 70 -13.88 6.82 -12.25
CA GLU A 70 -15.20 6.46 -12.80
C GLU A 70 -15.18 6.46 -14.34
N THR A 71 -14.56 7.47 -14.95
CA THR A 71 -14.46 7.57 -16.41
C THR A 71 -13.63 6.42 -16.99
N LEU A 72 -12.53 6.05 -16.32
CA LEU A 72 -11.67 4.94 -16.73
C LEU A 72 -12.38 3.59 -16.61
N LEU A 73 -13.09 3.34 -15.49
CA LEU A 73 -13.87 2.12 -15.28
C LEU A 73 -14.98 1.93 -16.32
N ASN A 74 -15.61 3.03 -16.74
CA ASN A 74 -16.67 3.01 -17.76
C ASN A 74 -16.14 2.99 -19.20
N SER A 75 -14.82 3.11 -19.40
CA SER A 75 -14.24 3.02 -20.73
C SER A 75 -14.01 1.57 -21.12
N THR A 76 -14.61 1.14 -22.22
CA THR A 76 -14.53 -0.23 -22.77
C THR A 76 -13.12 -0.59 -23.29
N ASP A 77 -12.16 0.33 -23.18
CA ASP A 77 -10.87 0.29 -23.88
C ASP A 77 -9.72 -0.28 -23.03
N MET A 78 -9.92 -0.59 -21.75
CA MET A 78 -8.84 -1.19 -20.95
C MET A 78 -8.71 -2.67 -21.32
N SER A 79 -7.88 -2.96 -22.33
CA SER A 79 -7.53 -4.33 -22.66
C SER A 79 -6.75 -4.97 -21.51
N LEU A 80 -7.09 -6.21 -21.16
CA LEU A 80 -6.39 -7.00 -20.14
C LEU A 80 -4.88 -7.11 -20.42
N ASP A 81 -4.47 -7.00 -21.68
CA ASP A 81 -3.08 -7.05 -22.11
C ASP A 81 -2.25 -5.84 -21.61
N LEU A 82 -2.87 -4.66 -21.46
CA LEU A 82 -2.22 -3.45 -20.91
C LEU A 82 -1.89 -3.58 -19.41
N LEU A 83 -2.45 -4.57 -18.72
CA LEU A 83 -2.18 -4.80 -17.29
C LEU A 83 -0.84 -5.48 -17.03
N ASN A 84 -0.17 -5.97 -18.09
CA ASN A 84 1.08 -6.71 -17.98
C ASN A 84 2.33 -5.85 -18.17
N ASP A 85 2.18 -4.62 -18.67
CA ASP A 85 3.27 -3.67 -18.88
C ASP A 85 2.94 -2.35 -18.18
N GLU A 86 3.73 -2.02 -17.15
CA GLU A 86 3.52 -0.81 -16.36
C GLU A 86 3.83 0.46 -17.16
N GLU A 87 4.79 0.42 -18.09
CA GLU A 87 5.14 1.57 -18.93
C GLU A 87 4.02 1.85 -19.95
N GLU A 88 3.51 0.82 -20.63
CA GLU A 88 2.39 0.98 -21.56
C GLU A 88 1.11 1.46 -20.84
N MET A 89 0.86 0.97 -19.63
CA MET A 89 -0.26 1.42 -18.81
C MET A 89 -0.09 2.88 -18.37
N GLN A 90 1.11 3.30 -17.99
CA GLN A 90 1.40 4.68 -17.66
C GLN A 90 1.10 5.60 -18.85
N GLU A 91 1.60 5.25 -20.04
CA GLU A 91 1.35 6.02 -21.26
C GLU A 91 -0.16 6.07 -21.60
N TYR A 92 -0.87 4.95 -21.44
CA TYR A 92 -2.32 4.90 -21.63
C TYR A 92 -3.06 5.84 -20.66
N LEU A 93 -2.72 5.78 -19.36
CA LEU A 93 -3.32 6.62 -18.33
C LEU A 93 -3.04 8.09 -18.61
N ASP A 94 -1.82 8.45 -19.01
CA ASP A 94 -1.46 9.81 -19.39
C ASP A 94 -2.31 10.34 -20.53
N ASN A 95 -2.44 9.55 -21.61
CA ASN A 95 -3.25 9.92 -22.76
C ASN A 95 -4.75 10.07 -22.40
N LYS A 96 -5.29 9.18 -21.56
CA LYS A 96 -6.69 9.27 -21.10
C LYS A 96 -6.92 10.46 -20.18
N MET A 97 -6.00 10.75 -19.28
CA MET A 97 -6.04 11.94 -18.44
C MET A 97 -6.11 13.21 -19.31
N ASP A 98 -5.28 13.32 -20.35
CA ASP A 98 -5.30 14.47 -21.25
C ASP A 98 -6.65 14.64 -21.98
N GLN A 99 -7.31 13.54 -22.34
CA GLN A 99 -8.66 13.57 -22.92
C GLN A 99 -9.71 14.07 -21.92
N VAL A 100 -9.66 13.57 -20.69
CA VAL A 100 -10.56 14.00 -19.61
C VAL A 100 -10.34 15.47 -19.30
N PHE A 101 -9.10 15.90 -19.11
CA PHE A 101 -8.79 17.30 -18.78
C PHE A 101 -9.22 18.28 -19.86
N LYS A 102 -9.06 17.93 -21.14
CA LYS A 102 -9.61 18.72 -22.27
C LYS A 102 -11.13 18.83 -22.21
N LYS A 103 -11.83 17.75 -21.88
CA LYS A 103 -13.30 17.71 -21.81
C LYS A 103 -13.85 18.60 -20.69
N TYR A 104 -13.22 18.59 -19.52
CA TYR A 104 -13.68 19.35 -18.34
C TYR A 104 -13.16 20.80 -18.28
N LYS A 105 -12.32 21.22 -19.24
CA LYS A 105 -11.74 22.59 -19.32
C LYS A 105 -11.07 23.08 -18.03
N ARG A 106 -10.65 22.17 -17.14
CA ARG A 106 -9.89 22.49 -15.92
C ARG A 106 -8.39 22.46 -16.23
N LYS A 107 -7.65 23.44 -15.73
CA LYS A 107 -6.18 23.42 -15.73
C LYS A 107 -5.74 22.77 -14.42
N ILE A 108 -5.04 21.65 -14.50
CA ILE A 108 -4.51 20.95 -13.34
C ILE A 108 -3.00 21.20 -13.31
N PRO A 109 -2.42 21.53 -12.15
CA PRO A 109 -0.97 21.64 -12.00
C PRO A 109 -0.27 20.34 -12.42
N SER A 110 0.95 20.44 -12.96
CA SER A 110 1.74 19.26 -13.32
C SER A 110 2.00 18.34 -12.12
N GLU A 111 2.15 18.90 -10.92
CA GLU A 111 2.35 18.14 -9.68
C GLU A 111 1.15 17.25 -9.34
N SER A 112 -0.09 17.76 -9.46
CA SER A 112 -1.31 16.99 -9.25
C SER A 112 -1.45 15.83 -10.25
N ARG A 113 -0.91 15.99 -11.47
CA ARG A 113 -0.89 14.92 -12.49
C ARG A 113 -0.11 13.72 -11.99
N GLU A 114 1.10 13.93 -11.46
CA GLU A 114 1.94 12.83 -10.96
C GLU A 114 1.28 12.12 -9.77
N LYS A 115 0.63 12.87 -8.87
CA LYS A 115 -0.19 12.29 -7.78
C LYS A 115 -1.31 11.42 -8.34
N PHE A 116 -2.03 11.88 -9.37
CA PHE A 116 -3.10 11.10 -9.98
C PHE A 116 -2.58 9.82 -10.62
N ILE A 117 -1.47 9.88 -11.37
CA ILE A 117 -0.84 8.68 -11.93
C ILE A 117 -0.51 7.69 -10.82
N TYR A 118 0.10 8.16 -9.73
CA TYR A 118 0.40 7.33 -8.56
C TYR A 118 -0.85 6.59 -8.06
N TYR A 119 -1.94 7.32 -7.78
CA TYR A 119 -3.19 6.73 -7.28
C TYR A 119 -3.87 5.81 -8.29
N LEU A 120 -3.81 6.14 -9.58
CA LEU A 120 -4.38 5.33 -10.64
C LEU A 120 -3.62 4.01 -10.78
N LEU A 121 -2.29 4.02 -10.86
CA LEU A 121 -1.49 2.78 -10.90
C LEU A 121 -1.70 1.95 -9.64
N ARG A 122 -1.67 2.59 -8.47
CA ARG A 122 -1.89 1.95 -7.17
C ARG A 122 -3.23 1.22 -7.11
N ASP A 123 -4.30 1.83 -7.62
CA ASP A 123 -5.66 1.26 -7.53
C ASP A 123 -5.99 0.30 -8.68
N PHE A 124 -5.49 0.55 -9.90
CA PHE A 124 -5.80 -0.25 -11.10
C PHE A 124 -4.84 -1.43 -11.30
N LEU A 125 -3.53 -1.25 -11.15
CA LEU A 125 -2.54 -2.31 -11.27
C LEU A 125 -2.21 -2.94 -9.91
N GLY A 126 -2.09 -2.10 -8.89
CA GLY A 126 -1.72 -2.48 -7.54
C GLY A 126 -2.85 -3.06 -6.69
N TYR A 127 -2.66 -2.93 -5.37
CA TYR A 127 -3.59 -3.41 -4.34
C TYR A 127 -4.31 -2.27 -3.60
N GLY A 128 -4.40 -1.09 -4.20
CA GLY A 128 -5.08 0.06 -3.63
C GLY A 128 -4.47 0.51 -2.30
N LYS A 129 -5.29 0.68 -1.26
CA LYS A 129 -4.84 1.14 0.07
C LYS A 129 -3.71 0.29 0.70
N ILE A 130 -3.61 -1.00 0.35
CA ILE A 130 -2.55 -1.88 0.88
C ILE A 130 -1.32 -1.98 -0.03
N ASP A 131 -1.29 -1.27 -1.16
CA ASP A 131 -0.24 -1.40 -2.16
C ASP A 131 1.16 -1.11 -1.59
N LEU A 132 1.27 -0.12 -0.71
CA LEU A 132 2.55 0.19 -0.07
C LEU A 132 3.00 -0.93 0.89
N LEU A 133 2.06 -1.56 1.61
CA LEU A 133 2.34 -2.74 2.45
C LEU A 133 2.81 -3.92 1.59
N MET A 134 2.21 -4.09 0.41
CA MET A 134 2.57 -5.12 -0.56
C MET A 134 3.96 -4.90 -1.15
N LYS A 135 4.35 -3.64 -1.39
CA LYS A 135 5.66 -3.27 -1.93
C LYS A 135 6.78 -3.24 -0.90
N ASP A 136 6.49 -3.09 0.39
CA ASP A 136 7.54 -2.99 1.42
C ASP A 136 8.27 -4.34 1.66
N PRO A 137 9.58 -4.46 1.35
CA PRO A 137 10.34 -5.71 1.54
C PRO A 137 10.50 -6.11 3.02
N ASN A 138 10.28 -5.19 3.96
CA ASN A 138 10.36 -5.46 5.40
C ASN A 138 9.11 -6.11 5.98
N ILE A 139 8.04 -6.25 5.21
CA ILE A 139 6.80 -6.90 5.64
C ILE A 139 6.78 -8.38 5.21
N GLU A 140 6.46 -9.26 6.15
CA GLU A 140 6.27 -10.70 5.95
C GLU A 140 4.81 -11.07 5.80
N ASP A 141 3.96 -10.65 6.73
CA ASP A 141 2.53 -10.96 6.73
C ASP A 141 1.72 -9.65 6.78
N ILE A 142 0.60 -9.61 6.06
CA ILE A 142 -0.40 -8.52 6.09
C ILE A 142 -1.72 -9.16 6.47
N SER A 143 -2.36 -8.69 7.54
CA SER A 143 -3.59 -9.26 8.07
C SER A 143 -4.68 -8.20 8.25
N CYS A 144 -5.78 -8.35 7.54
CA CYS A 144 -6.99 -7.57 7.71
C CYS A 144 -8.06 -8.42 8.42
N ASN A 145 -8.52 -7.95 9.58
CA ASN A 145 -9.44 -8.67 10.46
C ASN A 145 -10.88 -8.11 10.41
N GLY A 146 -11.24 -7.43 9.31
CA GLY A 146 -12.56 -6.84 9.10
C GLY A 146 -12.55 -5.31 9.05
N VAL A 147 -13.76 -4.74 8.98
CA VAL A 147 -14.00 -3.29 8.92
C VAL A 147 -13.65 -2.60 10.23
N ASP A 148 -13.38 -1.30 10.16
CA ASP A 148 -13.06 -0.42 11.30
C ASP A 148 -11.92 -0.96 12.18
N THR A 149 -11.09 -1.85 11.63
CA THR A 149 -9.97 -2.47 12.31
C THR A 149 -8.70 -2.16 11.51
N PRO A 150 -7.63 -1.66 12.15
CA PRO A 150 -6.33 -1.51 11.50
C PRO A 150 -5.86 -2.80 10.87
N ILE A 151 -5.29 -2.68 9.67
CA ILE A 151 -4.52 -3.77 9.09
C ILE A 151 -3.25 -3.94 9.92
N TYR A 152 -2.99 -5.17 10.34
CA TYR A 152 -1.76 -5.51 11.03
C TYR A 152 -0.73 -5.99 10.02
N VAL A 153 0.52 -5.63 10.24
CA VAL A 153 1.65 -6.15 9.48
C VAL A 153 2.64 -6.82 10.40
N TRP A 154 3.21 -7.92 9.94
CA TRP A 154 4.38 -8.52 10.58
C TRP A 154 5.64 -7.94 9.94
N HIS A 155 6.28 -7.01 10.63
CA HIS A 155 7.52 -6.37 10.22
C HIS A 155 8.72 -7.18 10.69
N ARG A 156 9.68 -7.48 9.80
CA ARG A 156 10.86 -8.32 10.08
C ARG A 156 11.65 -7.95 11.33
N ARG A 157 11.69 -6.65 11.66
CA ARG A 157 12.48 -6.09 12.77
C ARG A 157 11.65 -5.66 13.97
N HIS A 158 10.34 -5.46 13.81
CA HIS A 158 9.48 -4.86 14.84
C HIS A 158 8.22 -5.70 15.11
N GLU A 159 8.15 -6.91 14.54
CA GLU A 159 7.07 -7.88 14.72
C GLU A 159 5.70 -7.31 14.33
N SER A 160 4.65 -7.64 15.07
CA SER A 160 3.26 -7.26 14.76
C SER A 160 3.01 -5.78 15.06
N LEU A 161 2.73 -5.01 14.01
CA LEU A 161 2.43 -3.58 14.10
C LEU A 161 1.05 -3.27 13.52
N PRO A 162 0.19 -2.50 14.22
CA PRO A 162 -1.00 -1.94 13.60
C PRO A 162 -0.61 -0.81 12.64
N SER A 163 -1.24 -0.77 11.48
CA SER A 163 -1.05 0.29 10.49
C SER A 163 -2.07 1.43 10.60
N ASN A 164 -1.85 2.54 9.90
CA ASN A 164 -2.88 3.56 9.64
C ASN A 164 -3.91 3.13 8.58
N VAL A 165 -3.73 1.98 7.92
CA VAL A 165 -4.65 1.54 6.86
C VAL A 165 -5.87 0.85 7.49
N ILE A 166 -7.04 1.45 7.25
CA ILE A 166 -8.34 0.96 7.74
C ILE A 166 -9.33 0.96 6.57
N TYR A 167 -10.19 -0.07 6.55
CA TYR A 167 -11.38 -0.10 5.69
C TYR A 167 -12.60 0.30 6.51
N GLU A 168 -13.19 1.45 6.17
CA GLU A 168 -14.28 2.08 6.91
C GLU A 168 -15.67 1.53 6.52
N SER A 169 -15.73 0.68 5.49
CA SER A 169 -16.99 0.08 5.04
C SER A 169 -16.79 -1.32 4.48
N ALA A 170 -17.81 -2.16 4.67
CA ALA A 170 -17.83 -3.51 4.14
C ALA A 170 -17.71 -3.52 2.61
N ALA A 171 -18.30 -2.55 1.91
CA ALA A 171 -18.19 -2.43 0.46
C ALA A 171 -16.75 -2.17 0.00
N ARG A 172 -15.99 -1.31 0.68
CA ARG A 172 -14.57 -1.05 0.34
C ARG A 172 -13.70 -2.27 0.62
N LEU A 173 -13.95 -2.97 1.73
CA LEU A 173 -13.24 -4.18 2.09
C LEU A 173 -13.53 -5.32 1.10
N ASN A 174 -14.80 -5.51 0.74
CA ASN A 174 -15.22 -6.50 -0.24
C ASN A 174 -14.60 -6.24 -1.62
N PHE A 175 -14.46 -4.97 -2.02
CA PHE A 175 -13.79 -4.61 -3.27
C PHE A 175 -12.33 -5.09 -3.30
N ILE A 176 -11.54 -4.82 -2.25
CA ILE A 176 -10.15 -5.29 -2.22
C ILE A 176 -10.07 -6.81 -2.12
N VAL A 177 -10.96 -7.45 -1.37
CA VAL A 177 -11.02 -8.91 -1.24
C VAL A 177 -11.30 -9.56 -2.58
N THR A 178 -12.30 -9.05 -3.32
CA THR A 178 -12.61 -9.51 -4.68
C THR A 178 -11.43 -9.34 -5.62
N ARG A 179 -10.69 -8.22 -5.51
CA ARG A 179 -9.49 -7.96 -6.30
C ARG A 179 -8.36 -8.94 -5.98
N ILE A 180 -8.12 -9.26 -4.70
CA ILE A 180 -7.15 -10.27 -4.27
C ILE A 180 -7.54 -11.63 -4.86
N VAL A 181 -8.79 -12.06 -4.70
CA VAL A 181 -9.30 -13.33 -5.23
C VAL A 181 -9.09 -13.41 -6.75
N TYR A 182 -9.47 -12.35 -7.48
CA TYR A 182 -9.27 -12.26 -8.92
C TYR A 182 -7.80 -12.42 -9.33
N LYS A 183 -6.87 -11.73 -8.64
CA LYS A 183 -5.44 -11.83 -8.90
C LYS A 183 -4.86 -13.22 -8.63
N THR A 184 -5.49 -14.04 -7.77
CA THR A 184 -5.09 -15.44 -7.59
C THR A 184 -5.56 -16.37 -8.72
N GLY A 185 -6.42 -15.90 -9.63
CA GLY A 185 -7.03 -16.72 -10.68
C GLY A 185 -8.11 -17.69 -10.19
N ASN A 186 -8.57 -17.54 -8.93
CA ASN A 186 -9.59 -18.41 -8.35
C ASN A 186 -10.94 -17.69 -8.21
N GLN A 187 -11.95 -18.44 -7.76
CA GLN A 187 -13.29 -17.93 -7.48
C GLN A 187 -13.66 -18.26 -6.03
N ILE A 188 -14.31 -17.32 -5.35
CA ILE A 188 -14.89 -17.48 -4.01
C ILE A 188 -16.40 -17.26 -4.09
N SER A 189 -17.17 -17.90 -3.21
CA SER A 189 -18.63 -17.75 -3.20
C SER A 189 -19.19 -17.94 -1.79
N ILE A 190 -20.43 -17.55 -1.57
CA ILE A 190 -21.15 -17.76 -0.31
C ILE A 190 -21.16 -19.26 0.10
N ALA A 191 -21.26 -20.17 -0.87
CA ALA A 191 -21.24 -21.62 -0.61
C ALA A 191 -19.83 -22.13 -0.24
N HIS A 192 -18.79 -21.44 -0.70
CA HIS A 192 -17.38 -21.75 -0.44
C HIS A 192 -16.65 -20.46 0.01
N PRO A 193 -16.90 -20.00 1.24
CA PRO A 193 -16.51 -18.66 1.69
C PRO A 193 -15.06 -18.56 2.16
N ILE A 194 -14.24 -19.58 1.86
CA ILE A 194 -12.81 -19.64 2.19
C ILE A 194 -12.04 -19.88 0.91
N LEU A 195 -10.97 -19.11 0.70
CA LEU A 195 -10.05 -19.27 -0.41
C LEU A 195 -8.61 -19.26 0.08
N GLU A 196 -7.82 -20.22 -0.42
CA GLU A 196 -6.36 -20.17 -0.42
C GLU A 196 -5.86 -20.08 -1.85
N GLY A 197 -4.96 -19.14 -2.13
CA GLY A 197 -4.43 -18.91 -3.47
C GLY A 197 -3.04 -18.30 -3.47
N THR A 198 -2.42 -18.26 -4.65
CA THR A 198 -1.11 -17.60 -4.85
C THR A 198 -1.31 -16.37 -5.73
N LEU A 199 -0.80 -15.23 -5.30
CA LEU A 199 -0.81 -13.98 -6.05
C LEU A 199 0.28 -13.99 -7.15
N PRO A 200 0.19 -13.11 -8.16
CA PRO A 200 1.15 -13.06 -9.27
C PRO A 200 2.61 -12.91 -8.84
N GLU A 201 2.85 -12.25 -7.70
CA GLU A 201 4.17 -12.04 -7.11
C GLU A 201 4.71 -13.29 -6.38
N GLY A 202 3.94 -14.38 -6.32
CA GLY A 202 4.27 -15.61 -5.59
C GLY A 202 3.85 -15.61 -4.11
N TYR A 203 3.24 -14.53 -3.62
CA TYR A 203 2.74 -14.43 -2.25
C TYR A 203 1.51 -15.32 -2.05
N ARG A 204 1.32 -15.84 -0.84
CA ARG A 204 0.14 -16.65 -0.50
C ARG A 204 -0.95 -15.75 0.06
N ALA A 205 -2.15 -15.87 -0.47
CA ALA A 205 -3.33 -15.18 0.05
C ALA A 205 -4.31 -16.20 0.64
N HIS A 206 -4.79 -15.91 1.84
CA HIS A 206 -5.93 -16.57 2.47
C HIS A 206 -7.03 -15.54 2.64
N VAL A 207 -8.23 -15.84 2.17
CA VAL A 207 -9.38 -14.93 2.17
C VAL A 207 -10.59 -15.64 2.78
N THR A 208 -11.35 -14.92 3.59
CA THR A 208 -12.67 -15.38 4.07
C THR A 208 -13.73 -14.33 3.83
N LEU A 209 -14.92 -14.76 3.42
CA LEU A 209 -16.07 -13.88 3.31
C LEU A 209 -16.75 -13.64 4.68
N ASP A 210 -17.56 -12.60 4.76
CA ASP A 210 -18.30 -12.19 5.95
C ASP A 210 -19.29 -13.23 6.48
N GLU A 211 -19.72 -14.21 5.69
CA GLU A 211 -20.64 -15.27 6.16
C GLU A 211 -20.04 -16.14 7.27
N ILE A 212 -18.71 -16.17 7.37
CA ILE A 212 -17.97 -16.89 8.41
C ILE A 212 -17.12 -15.96 9.28
N SER A 213 -17.22 -14.64 9.10
CA SER A 213 -16.47 -13.63 9.86
C SER A 213 -17.38 -12.50 10.36
N LYS A 214 -17.44 -12.33 11.68
CA LYS A 214 -18.34 -11.35 12.32
C LYS A 214 -18.05 -9.89 11.99
N LYS A 215 -16.84 -9.56 11.55
CA LYS A 215 -16.39 -8.17 11.30
C LYS A 215 -16.31 -7.84 9.81
N GLY A 216 -16.96 -8.62 8.95
CA GLY A 216 -16.84 -8.51 7.50
C GLY A 216 -15.76 -9.43 6.94
N ASP A 217 -15.52 -9.33 5.63
CA ASP A 217 -14.50 -10.12 4.93
C ASP A 217 -13.13 -9.96 5.60
N THR A 218 -12.30 -11.00 5.53
CA THR A 218 -10.93 -10.97 6.06
C THR A 218 -9.96 -11.48 5.01
N PHE A 219 -8.72 -11.02 5.10
CA PHE A 219 -7.64 -11.59 4.30
C PHE A 219 -6.33 -11.59 5.08
N THR A 220 -5.48 -12.56 4.77
CA THR A 220 -4.09 -12.59 5.18
C THR A 220 -3.23 -12.87 3.96
N ILE A 221 -2.21 -12.03 3.74
CA ILE A 221 -1.23 -12.21 2.67
C ILE A 221 0.12 -12.48 3.32
N ARG A 222 0.70 -13.64 3.00
CA ARG A 222 2.06 -14.02 3.38
C ARG A 222 3.00 -13.81 2.21
N LYS A 223 3.93 -12.90 2.42
CA LYS A 223 4.96 -12.50 1.46
C LYS A 223 6.20 -13.37 1.64
N PHE A 224 6.88 -13.64 0.54
CA PHE A 224 8.19 -14.27 0.56
C PHE A 224 9.25 -13.21 0.31
N GLN A 225 10.43 -13.39 0.90
CA GLN A 225 11.57 -12.52 0.57
C GLN A 225 11.93 -12.71 -0.90
N PRO A 226 12.22 -11.62 -1.63
CA PRO A 226 12.82 -11.71 -2.96
C PRO A 226 14.16 -12.45 -2.92
N ASN A 227 14.95 -12.22 -1.86
CA ASN A 227 16.22 -12.88 -1.63
C ASN A 227 16.06 -13.94 -0.53
N PRO A 228 16.05 -15.25 -0.88
CA PRO A 228 15.97 -16.31 0.12
C PRO A 228 17.27 -16.38 0.95
N TYR A 229 17.15 -16.82 2.20
CA TYR A 229 18.32 -17.05 3.04
C TYR A 229 19.26 -18.09 2.43
N THR A 230 20.55 -17.75 2.41
CA THR A 230 21.60 -18.68 2.02
C THR A 230 21.92 -19.63 3.17
N ILE A 231 22.62 -20.73 2.88
CA ILE A 231 23.09 -21.63 3.95
C ILE A 231 24.01 -20.90 4.95
N ILE A 232 24.79 -19.91 4.48
CA ILE A 232 25.66 -19.09 5.32
C ILE A 232 24.81 -18.25 6.29
N ASP A 233 23.71 -17.68 5.81
CA ASP A 233 22.76 -16.94 6.65
C ASP A 233 22.17 -17.85 7.72
N LEU A 234 21.73 -19.06 7.36
CA LEU A 234 21.16 -20.02 8.31
C LEU A 234 22.17 -20.46 9.38
N ILE A 235 23.45 -20.60 9.02
CA ILE A 235 24.54 -20.86 9.98
C ILE A 235 24.74 -19.65 10.90
N ASN A 236 24.79 -18.44 10.34
CA ASN A 236 24.95 -17.21 11.11
C ASN A 236 23.77 -16.96 12.07
N PHE A 237 22.57 -17.35 11.69
CA PHE A 237 21.38 -17.29 12.55
C PHE A 237 21.39 -18.36 13.64
N GLY A 238 22.32 -19.31 13.62
CA GLY A 238 22.34 -20.46 14.51
C GLY A 238 21.18 -21.44 14.26
N THR A 239 20.53 -21.35 13.10
CA THR A 239 19.44 -22.26 12.71
C THR A 239 19.99 -23.62 12.30
N VAL A 240 21.18 -23.66 11.69
CA VAL A 240 21.90 -24.88 11.28
C VAL A 240 23.35 -24.77 11.74
N THR A 241 23.95 -25.88 12.17
CA THR A 241 25.39 -25.94 12.52
C THR A 241 26.26 -26.08 11.28
N ALA A 242 27.46 -25.49 11.30
CA ALA A 242 28.46 -25.57 10.23
C ALA A 242 29.05 -26.97 10.04
#